data_AF-A0AA86QH70-F1
#
_entry.id   AF-A0AA86QH70-F1
#
_cell.length_a   1.000
_cell.length_b   1.000
_cell.length_c   1.000
_cell.angle_alpha   90.00
_cell.angle_beta   90.00
_cell.angle_gamma   90.00
#
_symmetry.space_group_name_H-M   'P 1'
#
loop_
_entity.id
_entity.type
_entity.pdbx_description
1 polymer ?
#
loop_
_entity_poly.entity_id
_entity_poly.type
_entity_poly.pdbx_seq_one_letter_code
_entity_poly.pdbx_strand_id
1 'polypeptide(L)'
;MKSNMEDQQQIDTQKQYNQKMVSKYKDHVNDSTLILFNDKHIKSLSFVSQLEVTTLRILDFRQEQLIDVPKQLEQLCIVSNFLKNIDSIKEITNLQYLNLLCMQIDSITAICNQTSLKELYLSNNKISDIGLLGNLVNLNKLQISVAQIKQITSVQYLVNLIELELSGNAISDISPLSSLGGLHILDLGDNQIQDISSLRHLTELRILSLHSNQIIDIYPLSYLTYLLSLQLFENQVIDISPLINLEDLEELYFDKNFISDFSALKTEQFTDYDFSQQSVPTEQQVILSNRISQIHLIEEKVSKLSNKRIRNKFTKLQIETNMKTIHSKQKHFVFIETAANMFMTENNFGFFV
;
A
#
# COMPACT_ATOMS: atom_id res chain seq x y z
N MET A 1 -25.86 11.61 47.69
CA MET A 1 -26.86 12.66 47.40
C MET A 1 -26.26 13.83 46.61
N LYS A 2 -25.15 14.46 47.02
CA LYS A 2 -24.52 15.54 46.23
C LYS A 2 -24.00 15.09 44.85
N SER A 3 -23.28 13.96 44.74
CA SER A 3 -22.80 13.51 43.42
C SER A 3 -23.96 13.14 42.47
N ASN A 4 -25.00 12.43 42.95
CA ASN A 4 -26.20 12.16 42.14
C ASN A 4 -26.92 13.42 41.64
N MET A 5 -26.87 14.54 42.37
CA MET A 5 -27.49 15.80 41.91
C MET A 5 -26.63 16.51 40.86
N GLU A 6 -25.31 16.46 41.01
CA GLU A 6 -24.36 16.99 40.01
C GLU A 6 -24.43 16.18 38.70
N ASP A 7 -24.53 14.85 38.80
CA ASP A 7 -24.70 13.95 37.65
C ASP A 7 -26.03 14.23 36.92
N GLN A 8 -27.12 14.40 37.67
CA GLN A 8 -28.43 14.70 37.10
C GLN A 8 -28.46 16.06 36.38
N GLN A 9 -27.80 17.07 36.95
CA GLN A 9 -27.71 18.41 36.36
C GLN A 9 -26.87 18.42 35.07
N GLN A 10 -25.80 17.62 34.99
CA GLN A 10 -25.05 17.42 33.75
C GLN A 10 -25.89 16.74 32.67
N ILE A 11 -26.63 15.68 33.03
CA ILE A 11 -27.53 14.97 32.11
C ILE A 11 -28.57 15.92 31.50
N ASP A 12 -29.20 16.76 32.33
CA ASP A 12 -30.24 17.68 31.85
C ASP A 12 -29.65 18.79 30.96
N THR A 13 -28.44 19.25 31.26
CA THR A 13 -27.71 20.21 30.40
C THR A 13 -27.37 19.61 29.04
N GLN A 14 -26.90 18.36 28.99
CA GLN A 14 -26.60 17.67 27.74
C GLN A 14 -27.86 17.41 26.91
N LYS A 15 -28.99 17.05 27.54
CA LYS A 15 -30.28 16.90 26.86
C LYS A 15 -30.73 18.19 26.19
N GLN A 16 -30.65 19.32 26.89
CA GLN A 16 -31.00 20.63 26.33
C GLN A 16 -30.11 21.01 25.15
N TYR A 17 -28.80 20.75 25.27
CA TYR A 17 -27.87 20.94 24.16
C TYR A 17 -28.24 20.09 22.94
N ASN A 18 -28.51 18.79 23.14
CA ASN A 18 -28.88 17.88 22.06
C ASN A 18 -30.17 18.33 21.36
N GLN A 19 -31.20 18.71 22.10
CA GLN A 19 -32.45 19.24 21.53
C GLN A 19 -32.20 20.47 20.65
N LYS A 20 -31.34 21.39 21.10
CA LYS A 20 -30.97 22.58 20.33
C LYS A 20 -30.26 22.21 19.03
N MET A 21 -29.33 21.26 19.08
CA MET A 21 -28.55 20.82 17.91
C MET A 21 -29.42 20.05 16.91
N VAL A 22 -30.30 19.15 17.39
CA VAL A 22 -31.29 18.46 16.55
C VAL A 22 -32.17 19.47 15.83
N SER A 23 -32.72 20.45 16.54
CA SER A 23 -33.55 21.48 15.91
C SER A 23 -32.78 22.31 14.88
N LYS A 24 -31.46 22.51 15.06
CA LYS A 24 -30.61 23.24 14.13
C LYS A 24 -30.33 22.44 12.84
N TYR A 25 -30.11 21.13 12.97
CA TYR A 25 -29.55 20.31 11.88
C TYR A 25 -30.54 19.33 11.23
N LYS A 26 -31.72 19.07 11.82
CA LYS A 26 -32.70 18.12 11.27
C LYS A 26 -33.07 18.40 9.81
N ASP A 27 -33.23 19.67 9.45
CA ASP A 27 -33.65 20.09 8.10
C ASP A 27 -32.45 20.15 7.12
N HIS A 28 -31.23 19.87 7.60
CA HIS A 28 -30.00 19.78 6.81
C HIS A 28 -29.60 18.33 6.51
N VAL A 29 -30.38 17.35 6.98
CA VAL A 29 -30.18 15.94 6.63
C VAL A 29 -30.76 15.71 5.22
N ASN A 30 -29.91 15.25 4.31
CA ASN A 30 -30.31 14.91 2.94
C ASN A 30 -29.83 13.49 2.63
N ASP A 31 -30.71 12.61 2.14
CA ASP A 31 -30.41 11.21 1.85
C ASP A 31 -29.62 10.52 2.98
N SER A 32 -30.11 10.65 4.21
CA SER A 32 -29.47 10.14 5.45
C SER A 32 -28.03 10.63 5.70
N THR A 33 -27.62 11.71 5.02
CA THR A 33 -26.33 12.36 5.16
C THR A 33 -26.48 13.66 5.94
N LEU A 34 -25.64 13.82 6.96
CA LEU A 34 -25.48 15.07 7.69
C LEU A 34 -24.07 15.60 7.50
N ILE A 35 -23.96 16.87 7.07
CA ILE A 35 -22.68 17.58 6.98
C ILE A 35 -22.63 18.66 8.07
N LEU A 36 -21.62 18.57 8.93
CA LEU A 36 -21.32 19.53 9.98
C LEU A 36 -20.09 20.34 9.58
N PHE A 37 -20.15 21.66 9.72
CA PHE A 37 -19.05 22.56 9.36
C PHE A 37 -18.60 23.40 10.57
N ASN A 38 -17.28 23.40 10.83
CA ASN A 38 -16.56 24.37 11.67
C ASN A 38 -17.25 24.70 13.00
N ASP A 39 -17.82 23.70 13.66
CA ASP A 39 -18.57 23.90 14.89
C ASP A 39 -17.67 23.59 16.08
N LYS A 40 -16.84 24.58 16.45
CA LYS A 40 -15.95 24.53 17.63
C LYS A 40 -16.69 24.27 18.95
N HIS A 41 -18.03 24.34 18.95
CA HIS A 41 -18.85 24.11 20.12
C HIS A 41 -19.39 22.68 20.22
N ILE A 42 -19.17 21.83 19.20
CA ILE A 42 -19.51 20.41 19.28
C ILE A 42 -18.53 19.72 20.23
N LYS A 43 -19.03 19.41 21.43
CA LYS A 43 -18.32 18.62 22.44
C LYS A 43 -18.70 17.14 22.41
N SER A 44 -19.90 16.81 21.92
CA SER A 44 -20.44 15.44 21.84
C SER A 44 -21.31 15.32 20.59
N LEU A 45 -21.23 14.17 19.93
CA LEU A 45 -22.02 13.81 18.76
C LEU A 45 -23.31 13.05 19.13
N SER A 46 -23.63 12.94 20.42
CA SER A 46 -24.82 12.22 20.91
C SER A 46 -26.13 12.74 20.30
N PHE A 47 -26.21 14.02 19.92
CA PHE A 47 -27.41 14.56 19.25
C PHE A 47 -27.68 13.92 17.89
N VAL A 48 -26.64 13.44 17.18
CA VAL A 48 -26.78 12.79 15.88
C VAL A 48 -27.53 11.47 16.01
N SER A 49 -27.48 10.82 17.18
CA SER A 49 -28.25 9.59 17.44
C SER A 49 -29.77 9.79 17.34
N GLN A 50 -30.26 11.04 17.46
CA GLN A 50 -31.66 11.42 17.38
C GLN A 50 -32.10 11.79 15.95
N LEU A 51 -31.19 11.67 14.97
CA LEU A 51 -31.43 11.93 13.56
C LEU A 51 -31.38 10.63 12.76
N GLU A 52 -32.13 10.57 11.65
CA GLU A 52 -32.10 9.44 10.70
C GLU A 52 -30.89 9.53 9.77
N VAL A 53 -29.68 9.51 10.36
CA VAL A 53 -28.39 9.70 9.69
C VAL A 53 -27.58 8.41 9.71
N THR A 54 -27.14 7.97 8.54
CA THR A 54 -26.19 6.85 8.36
C THR A 54 -24.83 7.35 7.87
N THR A 55 -24.78 8.55 7.27
CA THR A 55 -23.54 9.17 6.79
C THR A 55 -23.29 10.48 7.53
N LEU A 56 -22.18 10.56 8.26
CA LEU A 56 -21.76 11.77 8.95
C LEU A 56 -20.47 12.31 8.33
N ARG A 57 -20.51 13.56 7.87
CA ARG A 57 -19.34 14.30 7.41
C ARG A 57 -19.09 15.49 8.31
N ILE A 58 -17.90 15.62 8.87
CA ILE A 58 -17.52 16.74 9.72
C ILE A 58 -16.34 17.46 9.07
N LEU A 59 -16.53 18.71 8.70
CA LEU A 59 -15.54 19.54 8.02
C LEU A 59 -15.04 20.58 9.02
N ASP A 60 -13.71 20.68 9.21
CA ASP A 60 -13.06 21.53 10.21
C ASP A 60 -13.46 21.17 11.66
N PHE A 61 -13.23 19.90 12.04
CA PHE A 61 -13.42 19.47 13.43
C PHE A 61 -12.26 19.92 14.31
N ARG A 62 -12.54 20.71 15.34
CA ARG A 62 -11.52 21.38 16.19
C ARG A 62 -11.36 20.79 17.58
N GLN A 63 -11.84 19.56 17.79
CA GLN A 63 -11.64 18.83 19.05
C GLN A 63 -10.54 17.79 18.88
N GLU A 64 -9.82 17.51 19.95
CA GLU A 64 -8.81 16.44 19.96
C GLU A 64 -9.41 15.04 20.13
N GLN A 65 -10.70 14.94 20.50
CA GLN A 65 -11.38 13.68 20.80
C GLN A 65 -12.78 13.64 20.19
N LEU A 66 -13.16 12.47 19.69
CA LEU A 66 -14.55 12.16 19.36
C LEU A 66 -15.28 11.62 20.59
N ILE A 67 -16.44 12.20 20.88
CA ILE A 67 -17.26 11.84 22.03
C ILE A 67 -18.67 11.49 21.53
N ASP A 68 -19.19 10.34 21.98
CA ASP A 68 -20.53 9.82 21.70
C ASP A 68 -20.88 9.71 20.20
N VAL A 69 -20.01 9.06 19.42
CA VAL A 69 -20.29 8.81 18.00
C VAL A 69 -21.50 7.87 17.87
N PRO A 70 -22.51 8.20 17.05
CA PRO A 70 -23.72 7.39 16.91
C PRO A 70 -23.45 6.00 16.31
N LYS A 71 -24.07 4.97 16.89
CA LYS A 71 -23.83 3.55 16.57
C LYS A 71 -24.36 3.11 15.21
N GLN A 72 -25.33 3.85 14.68
CA GLN A 72 -26.02 3.55 13.42
C GLN A 72 -25.25 3.98 12.17
N LEU A 73 -24.10 4.65 12.31
CA LEU A 73 -23.36 5.13 11.15
C LEU A 73 -22.83 3.99 10.30
N GLU A 74 -22.94 4.18 8.98
CA GLU A 74 -22.32 3.35 7.96
C GLU A 74 -21.12 4.06 7.34
N GLN A 75 -21.13 5.40 7.34
CA GLN A 75 -20.05 6.20 6.80
C GLN A 75 -19.69 7.34 7.76
N LEU A 76 -18.41 7.49 8.03
CA LEU A 76 -17.87 8.58 8.82
C LEU A 76 -16.70 9.22 8.09
N CYS A 77 -16.81 10.51 7.79
CA CYS A 77 -15.74 11.31 7.24
C CYS A 77 -15.50 12.51 8.15
N ILE A 78 -14.26 12.68 8.60
CA ILE A 78 -13.88 13.82 9.42
C ILE A 78 -12.66 14.46 8.79
N VAL A 79 -12.69 15.78 8.65
CA VAL A 79 -11.54 16.59 8.25
C VAL A 79 -11.15 17.44 9.45
N SER A 80 -9.94 17.24 9.95
CA SER A 80 -9.46 17.88 11.18
C SER A 80 -7.93 17.85 11.24
N ASN A 81 -7.34 18.93 11.76
CA ASN A 81 -5.91 18.97 12.06
C ASN A 81 -5.57 18.59 13.52
N PHE A 82 -6.57 18.34 14.37
CA PHE A 82 -6.39 18.24 15.83
C PHE A 82 -6.78 16.89 16.44
N LEU A 83 -7.67 16.15 15.77
CA LEU A 83 -8.21 14.89 16.27
C LEU A 83 -7.12 13.84 16.49
N LYS A 84 -7.09 13.29 17.71
CA LYS A 84 -6.16 12.25 18.16
C LYS A 84 -6.90 11.00 18.59
N ASN A 85 -7.93 11.16 19.42
CA ASN A 85 -8.66 10.05 20.01
C ASN A 85 -9.96 9.76 19.24
N ILE A 86 -10.07 8.52 18.78
CA ILE A 86 -11.20 8.00 18.02
C ILE A 86 -11.90 6.82 18.72
N ASP A 87 -11.69 6.63 20.02
CA ASP A 87 -12.19 5.46 20.77
C ASP A 87 -13.70 5.26 20.67
N SER A 88 -14.46 6.35 20.58
CA SER A 88 -15.92 6.29 20.43
C SER A 88 -16.39 5.61 19.14
N ILE A 89 -15.52 5.46 18.13
CA ILE A 89 -15.82 4.68 16.91
C ILE A 89 -16.01 3.19 17.22
N LYS A 90 -15.47 2.67 18.33
CA LYS A 90 -15.62 1.26 18.74
C LYS A 90 -17.09 0.82 18.85
N GLU A 91 -18.00 1.76 19.12
CA GLU A 91 -19.42 1.46 19.32
C GLU A 91 -20.24 1.40 18.03
N ILE A 92 -19.67 1.82 16.90
CA ILE A 92 -20.34 1.75 15.60
C ILE A 92 -20.42 0.30 15.15
N THR A 93 -21.60 -0.13 14.68
CA THR A 93 -21.89 -1.55 14.43
C THR A 93 -21.87 -1.95 12.96
N ASN A 94 -21.97 -0.99 12.04
CA ASN A 94 -22.06 -1.25 10.59
C ASN A 94 -21.20 -0.27 9.77
N LEU A 95 -20.06 0.16 10.32
CA LEU A 95 -19.19 1.11 9.64
C LEU A 95 -18.56 0.47 8.40
N GLN A 96 -18.87 0.99 7.21
CA GLN A 96 -18.38 0.52 5.92
C GLN A 96 -17.34 1.44 5.31
N TYR A 97 -17.43 2.75 5.59
CA TYR A 97 -16.52 3.78 5.09
C TYR A 97 -16.00 4.63 6.25
N LEU A 98 -14.69 4.74 6.38
CA LEU A 98 -14.06 5.61 7.36
C LEU A 98 -12.95 6.44 6.73
N ASN A 99 -13.12 7.76 6.76
CA ASN A 99 -12.10 8.71 6.31
C ASN A 99 -11.68 9.63 7.46
N LEU A 100 -10.42 9.47 7.86
CA LEU A 100 -9.76 10.20 8.94
C LEU A 100 -8.41 10.76 8.47
N LEU A 101 -8.36 11.30 7.26
CA LEU A 101 -7.15 11.86 6.65
C LEU A 101 -6.64 13.11 7.40
N CYS A 102 -5.32 13.30 7.39
CA CYS A 102 -4.64 14.53 7.84
C CYS A 102 -4.87 14.91 9.31
N MET A 103 -4.94 13.92 10.22
CA MET A 103 -5.16 14.16 11.64
C MET A 103 -3.91 13.90 12.50
N GLN A 104 -4.10 13.65 13.79
CA GLN A 104 -3.04 13.39 14.77
C GLN A 104 -3.23 12.02 15.45
N ILE A 105 -3.93 11.09 14.79
CA ILE A 105 -4.20 9.75 15.31
C ILE A 105 -2.90 8.95 15.31
N ASP A 106 -2.61 8.25 16.41
CA ASP A 106 -1.43 7.39 16.57
C ASP A 106 -1.78 5.91 16.75
N SER A 107 -3.07 5.59 16.92
CA SER A 107 -3.56 4.23 17.19
C SER A 107 -4.85 3.92 16.44
N ILE A 108 -4.90 2.73 15.84
CA ILE A 108 -6.07 2.18 15.16
C ILE A 108 -6.84 1.15 16.02
N THR A 109 -6.55 1.07 17.32
CA THR A 109 -7.23 0.12 18.23
C THR A 109 -8.75 0.31 18.27
N ALA A 110 -9.25 1.51 17.96
CA ALA A 110 -10.68 1.78 17.90
C ALA A 110 -11.42 1.10 16.75
N ILE A 111 -10.69 0.71 15.70
CA ILE A 111 -11.27 0.14 14.49
C ILE A 111 -10.88 -1.32 14.28
N CYS A 112 -10.10 -1.93 15.18
CA CYS A 112 -9.55 -3.28 14.99
C CYS A 112 -10.58 -4.41 14.87
N ASN A 113 -11.85 -4.17 15.23
CA ASN A 113 -12.95 -5.14 15.12
C ASN A 113 -14.05 -4.67 14.14
N GLN A 114 -13.82 -3.59 13.39
CA GLN A 114 -14.78 -3.05 12.43
C GLN A 114 -14.78 -3.84 11.12
N THR A 115 -15.15 -5.12 11.21
CA THR A 115 -15.09 -6.08 10.09
C THR A 115 -16.02 -5.74 8.92
N SER A 116 -16.98 -4.83 9.10
CA SER A 116 -17.82 -4.29 8.02
C SER A 116 -17.12 -3.28 7.12
N LEU A 117 -15.93 -2.77 7.52
CA LEU A 117 -15.20 -1.77 6.76
C LEU A 117 -14.80 -2.31 5.39
N LYS A 118 -15.11 -1.51 4.35
CA LYS A 118 -14.74 -1.73 2.96
C LYS A 118 -13.71 -0.70 2.49
N GLU A 119 -13.79 0.52 3.01
CA GLU A 119 -12.90 1.62 2.63
C GLU A 119 -12.37 2.33 3.87
N LEU A 120 -11.05 2.47 3.96
CA LEU A 120 -10.37 3.06 5.11
C LEU A 120 -9.27 4.02 4.65
N TYR A 121 -9.41 5.29 5.04
CA TYR A 121 -8.49 6.37 4.70
C TYR A 121 -7.88 6.98 5.96
N LEU A 122 -6.58 6.81 6.13
CA LEU A 122 -5.81 7.16 7.32
C LEU A 122 -4.51 7.91 7.01
N SER A 123 -4.24 8.27 5.75
CA SER A 123 -3.04 9.01 5.35
C SER A 123 -2.84 10.31 6.16
N ASN A 124 -1.58 10.71 6.30
CA ASN A 124 -1.14 11.89 7.05
C ASN A 124 -1.57 11.85 8.53
N ASN A 125 -1.34 10.72 9.19
CA ASN A 125 -1.49 10.53 10.63
C ASN A 125 -0.15 10.11 11.27
N LYS A 126 -0.16 9.73 12.55
CA LYS A 126 1.01 9.22 13.29
C LYS A 126 0.94 7.70 13.53
N ILE A 127 0.24 6.99 12.65
CA ILE A 127 -0.02 5.55 12.76
C ILE A 127 1.19 4.78 12.23
N SER A 128 2.06 4.34 13.13
CA SER A 128 3.24 3.55 12.76
C SER A 128 3.04 2.03 12.89
N ASP A 129 2.09 1.60 13.73
CA ASP A 129 1.72 0.20 13.93
C ASP A 129 0.35 -0.10 13.30
N ILE A 130 0.37 -0.91 12.25
CA ILE A 130 -0.81 -1.38 11.54
C ILE A 130 -1.09 -2.87 11.76
N GLY A 131 -0.45 -3.51 12.74
CA GLY A 131 -0.58 -4.95 13.02
C GLY A 131 -2.03 -5.40 13.23
N LEU A 132 -2.88 -4.51 13.74
CA LEU A 132 -4.30 -4.76 13.99
C LEU A 132 -5.19 -4.74 12.74
N LEU A 133 -4.69 -4.28 11.58
CA LEU A 133 -5.49 -4.25 10.35
C LEU A 133 -5.86 -5.63 9.84
N GLY A 134 -5.13 -6.70 10.22
CA GLY A 134 -5.36 -8.05 9.72
C GLY A 134 -6.77 -8.60 10.00
N ASN A 135 -7.52 -7.98 10.91
CA ASN A 135 -8.91 -8.32 11.20
C ASN A 135 -9.91 -7.74 10.19
N LEU A 136 -9.53 -6.71 9.43
CA LEU A 136 -10.41 -5.95 8.53
C LEU A 136 -10.47 -6.60 7.14
N VAL A 137 -10.73 -7.90 7.11
CA VAL A 137 -10.59 -8.76 5.92
C VAL A 137 -11.51 -8.40 4.75
N ASN A 138 -12.52 -7.56 4.97
CA ASN A 138 -13.45 -7.09 3.94
C ASN A 138 -13.06 -5.74 3.32
N LEU A 139 -11.87 -5.22 3.62
CA LEU A 139 -11.36 -4.01 2.98
C LEU A 139 -11.12 -4.24 1.50
N ASN A 140 -11.68 -3.33 0.69
CA ASN A 140 -11.45 -3.21 -0.74
C ASN A 140 -10.47 -2.07 -1.04
N LYS A 141 -10.48 -1.02 -0.22
CA LYS A 141 -9.58 0.15 -0.34
C LYS A 141 -8.93 0.48 0.98
N LEU A 142 -7.60 0.66 0.96
CA LEU A 142 -6.83 1.07 2.11
C LEU A 142 -5.82 2.15 1.74
N GLN A 143 -5.91 3.30 2.39
CA GLN A 143 -4.99 4.42 2.21
C GLN A 143 -4.31 4.79 3.54
N ILE A 144 -2.99 4.60 3.64
CA ILE A 144 -2.20 5.00 4.82
C ILE A 144 -0.85 5.59 4.39
N SER A 145 -0.89 6.61 3.55
CA SER A 145 0.30 7.34 3.11
C SER A 145 0.83 8.27 4.21
N VAL A 146 2.14 8.52 4.24
CA VAL A 146 2.78 9.49 5.16
C VAL A 146 2.47 9.20 6.63
N ALA A 147 2.77 7.98 7.10
CA ALA A 147 2.50 7.54 8.47
C ALA A 147 3.71 6.89 9.19
N GLN A 148 4.90 6.91 8.57
CA GLN A 148 6.14 6.33 9.11
C GLN A 148 6.07 4.80 9.34
N ILE A 149 5.22 4.10 8.58
CA ILE A 149 5.06 2.65 8.66
C ILE A 149 6.33 1.97 8.15
N LYS A 150 6.79 0.94 8.87
CA LYS A 150 7.96 0.12 8.47
C LYS A 150 7.60 -1.32 8.13
N GLN A 151 6.55 -1.84 8.74
CA GLN A 151 6.18 -3.25 8.69
C GLN A 151 4.71 -3.37 8.29
N ILE A 152 4.45 -4.19 7.29
CA ILE A 152 3.12 -4.37 6.69
C ILE A 152 2.65 -5.83 6.76
N THR A 153 3.14 -6.60 7.73
CA THR A 153 2.85 -8.04 7.85
C THR A 153 1.35 -8.35 7.97
N SER A 154 0.56 -7.45 8.55
CA SER A 154 -0.90 -7.59 8.65
C SER A 154 -1.63 -7.48 7.32
N VAL A 155 -1.03 -6.84 6.32
CA VAL A 155 -1.65 -6.63 5.00
C VAL A 155 -1.88 -7.94 4.25
N GLN A 156 -1.11 -9.00 4.54
CA GLN A 156 -1.29 -10.32 3.92
C GLN A 156 -2.66 -10.96 4.16
N TYR A 157 -3.41 -10.48 5.16
CA TYR A 157 -4.76 -10.98 5.48
C TYR A 157 -5.87 -10.24 4.72
N LEU A 158 -5.54 -9.13 4.07
CA LEU A 158 -6.50 -8.24 3.39
C LEU A 158 -6.72 -8.65 1.92
N VAL A 159 -7.02 -9.94 1.71
CA VAL A 159 -7.05 -10.58 0.38
C VAL A 159 -8.11 -10.03 -0.59
N ASN A 160 -9.06 -9.24 -0.08
CA ASN A 160 -10.11 -8.59 -0.88
C ASN A 160 -9.73 -7.18 -1.36
N LEU A 161 -8.51 -6.70 -1.04
CA LEU A 161 -8.05 -5.38 -1.49
C LEU A 161 -7.99 -5.30 -3.01
N ILE A 162 -8.53 -4.20 -3.52
CA ILE A 162 -8.48 -3.77 -4.91
C ILE A 162 -7.51 -2.60 -5.05
N GLU A 163 -7.45 -1.72 -4.05
CA GLU A 163 -6.64 -0.50 -4.04
C GLU A 163 -5.89 -0.38 -2.71
N LEU A 164 -4.56 -0.25 -2.79
CA LEU A 164 -3.68 -0.10 -1.63
C LEU A 164 -2.69 1.04 -1.89
N GLU A 165 -2.76 2.08 -1.05
CA GLU A 165 -1.81 3.20 -1.08
C GLU A 165 -1.07 3.30 0.26
N LEU A 166 0.25 3.19 0.18
CA LEU A 166 1.18 3.22 1.31
C LEU A 166 2.40 4.12 1.01
N SER A 167 2.23 5.12 0.14
CA SER A 167 3.31 6.04 -0.23
C SER A 167 3.81 6.90 0.93
N GLY A 168 5.07 7.34 0.86
CA GLY A 168 5.65 8.23 1.87
C GLY A 168 5.86 7.57 3.24
N ASN A 169 6.16 6.27 3.27
CA ASN A 169 6.44 5.52 4.49
C ASN A 169 7.93 5.11 4.56
N ALA A 170 8.27 4.18 5.45
CA ALA A 170 9.62 3.65 5.61
C ALA A 170 9.64 2.12 5.41
N ILE A 171 8.84 1.65 4.45
CA ILE A 171 8.68 0.23 4.13
C ILE A 171 9.88 -0.23 3.31
N SER A 172 10.45 -1.38 3.66
CA SER A 172 11.53 -2.03 2.90
C SER A 172 11.23 -3.48 2.53
N ASP A 173 10.37 -4.16 3.30
CA ASP A 173 9.91 -5.52 3.03
C ASP A 173 8.44 -5.50 2.59
N ILE A 174 8.21 -5.87 1.34
CA ILE A 174 6.88 -6.00 0.73
C ILE A 174 6.50 -7.47 0.45
N SER A 175 7.19 -8.44 1.04
CA SER A 175 6.82 -9.85 0.95
C SER A 175 5.37 -10.18 1.39
N PRO A 176 4.75 -9.46 2.36
CA PRO A 176 3.35 -9.71 2.73
C PRO A 176 2.34 -9.48 1.60
N LEU A 177 2.70 -8.69 0.58
CA LEU A 177 1.81 -8.40 -0.55
C LEU A 177 1.56 -9.61 -1.45
N SER A 178 2.42 -10.64 -1.41
CA SER A 178 2.37 -11.81 -2.32
C SER A 178 1.04 -12.58 -2.35
N SER A 179 0.17 -12.37 -1.36
CA SER A 179 -1.16 -12.98 -1.26
C SER A 179 -2.29 -12.16 -1.88
N LEU A 180 -2.04 -10.91 -2.29
CA LEU A 180 -3.05 -9.95 -2.73
C LEU A 180 -3.32 -10.00 -4.25
N GLY A 181 -3.52 -11.20 -4.81
CA GLY A 181 -3.64 -11.38 -6.27
C GLY A 181 -4.79 -10.61 -6.94
N GLY A 182 -5.75 -10.08 -6.19
CA GLY A 182 -6.87 -9.25 -6.70
C GLY A 182 -6.59 -7.75 -6.76
N LEU A 183 -5.39 -7.30 -6.41
CA LEU A 183 -5.03 -5.88 -6.37
C LEU A 183 -4.93 -5.29 -7.78
N HIS A 184 -5.60 -4.14 -8.01
CA HIS A 184 -5.58 -3.42 -9.29
C HIS A 184 -4.76 -2.13 -9.22
N ILE A 185 -4.71 -1.48 -8.06
CA ILE A 185 -3.99 -0.22 -7.84
C ILE A 185 -3.07 -0.39 -6.64
N LEU A 186 -1.78 -0.14 -6.82
CA LEU A 186 -0.77 -0.18 -5.78
C LEU A 186 0.12 1.05 -5.85
N ASP A 187 0.13 1.84 -4.77
CA ASP A 187 1.07 2.93 -4.58
C ASP A 187 2.01 2.66 -3.39
N LEU A 188 3.29 2.50 -3.70
CA LEU A 188 4.39 2.31 -2.77
C LEU A 188 5.49 3.35 -2.98
N GLY A 189 5.19 4.48 -3.63
CA GLY A 189 6.13 5.58 -3.84
C GLY A 189 6.74 6.11 -2.54
N ASP A 190 7.91 6.74 -2.61
CA ASP A 190 8.58 7.35 -1.45
C ASP A 190 8.75 6.37 -0.26
N ASN A 191 9.40 5.23 -0.49
CA ASN A 191 9.69 4.22 0.52
C ASN A 191 11.18 3.81 0.48
N GLN A 192 11.53 2.67 1.07
CA GLN A 192 12.89 2.14 1.15
C GLN A 192 12.99 0.74 0.52
N ILE A 193 12.19 0.50 -0.52
CA ILE A 193 12.04 -0.81 -1.15
C ILE A 193 13.21 -1.06 -2.11
N GLN A 194 13.76 -2.27 -2.02
CA GLN A 194 14.83 -2.76 -2.91
C GLN A 194 14.42 -4.04 -3.64
N ASP A 195 13.75 -4.95 -2.92
CA ASP A 195 13.28 -6.24 -3.44
C ASP A 195 11.78 -6.17 -3.72
N ILE A 196 11.41 -6.31 -4.99
CA ILE A 196 10.02 -6.34 -5.46
C ILE A 196 9.57 -7.72 -5.94
N SER A 197 10.29 -8.79 -5.56
CA SER A 197 10.00 -10.17 -5.99
C SER A 197 8.60 -10.66 -5.64
N SER A 198 7.96 -10.10 -4.60
CA SER A 198 6.58 -10.41 -4.23
C SER A 198 5.55 -9.91 -5.24
N LEU A 199 5.87 -8.88 -6.03
CA LEU A 199 4.93 -8.28 -6.99
C LEU A 199 4.58 -9.22 -8.15
N ARG A 200 5.42 -10.22 -8.47
CA ARG A 200 5.15 -11.21 -9.55
C ARG A 200 3.82 -11.96 -9.39
N HIS A 201 3.22 -11.94 -8.19
CA HIS A 201 1.97 -12.60 -7.88
C HIS A 201 0.74 -11.70 -8.08
N LEU A 202 0.92 -10.40 -8.28
CA LEU A 202 -0.16 -9.40 -8.39
C LEU A 202 -0.57 -9.20 -9.85
N THR A 203 -0.88 -10.30 -10.53
CA THR A 203 -1.07 -10.32 -11.99
C THR A 203 -2.25 -9.47 -12.47
N GLU A 204 -3.15 -9.06 -11.57
CA GLU A 204 -4.27 -8.16 -11.87
C GLU A 204 -3.94 -6.66 -11.71
N LEU A 205 -2.69 -6.29 -11.43
CA LEU A 205 -2.31 -4.88 -11.34
C LEU A 205 -2.51 -4.16 -12.67
N ARG A 206 -3.12 -2.97 -12.57
CA ARG A 206 -3.34 -2.02 -13.67
C ARG A 206 -2.54 -0.73 -13.49
N ILE A 207 -2.41 -0.26 -12.24
CA ILE A 207 -1.65 0.95 -11.89
C ILE A 207 -0.66 0.60 -10.79
N LEU A 208 0.62 0.89 -11.03
CA LEU A 208 1.70 0.63 -10.08
C LEU A 208 2.62 1.86 -9.95
N SER A 209 2.70 2.39 -8.74
CA SER A 209 3.66 3.42 -8.35
C SER A 209 4.72 2.84 -7.42
N LEU A 210 5.97 2.95 -7.85
CA LEU A 210 7.19 2.51 -7.15
C LEU A 210 8.26 3.62 -7.14
N HIS A 211 7.88 4.86 -7.43
CA HIS A 211 8.82 5.97 -7.54
C HIS A 211 9.57 6.24 -6.24
N SER A 212 10.74 6.87 -6.33
CA SER A 212 11.51 7.33 -5.17
C SER A 212 11.79 6.20 -4.16
N ASN A 213 12.30 5.07 -4.69
CA ASN A 213 12.70 3.88 -3.93
C ASN A 213 14.19 3.53 -4.23
N GLN A 214 14.61 2.30 -3.94
CA GLN A 214 15.99 1.84 -4.11
C GLN A 214 16.05 0.58 -5.01
N ILE A 215 15.14 0.50 -5.98
CA ILE A 215 14.93 -0.67 -6.83
C ILE A 215 15.99 -0.72 -7.93
N ILE A 216 16.59 -1.90 -8.13
CA ILE A 216 17.56 -2.19 -9.20
C ILE A 216 16.99 -3.23 -10.16
N ASP A 217 16.42 -4.31 -9.62
CA ASP A 217 15.84 -5.41 -10.37
C ASP A 217 14.33 -5.24 -10.54
N ILE A 218 13.89 -5.15 -11.80
CA ILE A 218 12.48 -5.04 -12.17
C ILE A 218 11.96 -6.28 -12.91
N TYR A 219 12.71 -7.39 -12.94
CA TYR A 219 12.25 -8.63 -13.55
C TYR A 219 10.88 -9.12 -13.03
N PRO A 220 10.52 -8.97 -11.74
CA PRO A 220 9.18 -9.34 -11.26
C PRO A 220 8.02 -8.66 -11.99
N LEU A 221 8.25 -7.49 -12.61
CA LEU A 221 7.22 -6.76 -13.35
C LEU A 221 6.87 -7.42 -14.69
N SER A 222 7.73 -8.30 -15.22
CA SER A 222 7.45 -9.05 -16.47
C SER A 222 6.21 -9.95 -16.40
N TYR A 223 5.70 -10.21 -15.19
CA TYR A 223 4.49 -11.00 -14.95
C TYR A 223 3.21 -10.16 -14.91
N LEU A 224 3.31 -8.82 -14.93
CA LEU A 224 2.18 -7.89 -14.77
C LEU A 224 1.62 -7.47 -16.13
N THR A 225 1.18 -8.43 -16.94
CA THR A 225 0.83 -8.19 -18.35
C THR A 225 -0.38 -7.28 -18.57
N TYR A 226 -1.17 -7.00 -17.53
CA TYR A 226 -2.31 -6.07 -17.58
C TYR A 226 -1.97 -4.65 -17.12
N LEU A 227 -0.70 -4.36 -16.85
CA LEU A 227 -0.28 -3.07 -16.33
C LEU A 227 -0.46 -1.97 -17.40
N LEU A 228 -1.22 -0.93 -17.04
CA LEU A 228 -1.52 0.21 -17.91
C LEU A 228 -0.65 1.42 -17.57
N SER A 229 -0.33 1.61 -16.29
CA SER A 229 0.47 2.75 -15.81
C SER A 229 1.54 2.30 -14.83
N LEU A 230 2.79 2.71 -15.08
CA LEU A 230 3.96 2.37 -14.27
C LEU A 230 4.83 3.59 -13.98
N GLN A 231 4.99 3.89 -12.70
CA GLN A 231 5.87 4.96 -12.21
C GLN A 231 7.06 4.35 -11.46
N LEU A 232 8.26 4.55 -11.97
CA LEU A 232 9.53 4.04 -11.45
C LEU A 232 10.63 5.10 -11.41
N PHE A 233 10.28 6.38 -11.58
CA PHE A 233 11.22 7.47 -11.49
C PHE A 233 11.92 7.52 -10.12
N GLU A 234 13.13 8.09 -10.08
CA GLU A 234 13.96 8.15 -8.87
C GLU A 234 14.24 6.77 -8.24
N ASN A 235 14.73 5.83 -9.06
CA ASN A 235 15.20 4.51 -8.62
C ASN A 235 16.65 4.27 -9.10
N GLN A 236 17.09 3.01 -9.09
CA GLN A 236 18.43 2.58 -9.51
C GLN A 236 18.37 1.59 -10.68
N VAL A 237 17.34 1.71 -11.54
CA VAL A 237 17.10 0.80 -12.66
C VAL A 237 18.10 1.07 -13.79
N ILE A 238 18.64 0.00 -14.37
CA ILE A 238 19.53 0.03 -15.54
C ILE A 238 18.93 -0.76 -16.70
N ASP A 239 18.47 -1.98 -16.43
CA ASP A 239 17.89 -2.86 -17.42
C ASP A 239 16.36 -2.78 -17.40
N ILE A 240 15.78 -2.48 -18.55
CA ILE A 240 14.33 -2.43 -18.78
C ILE A 240 13.84 -3.50 -19.76
N SER A 241 14.70 -4.46 -20.12
CA SER A 241 14.30 -5.64 -20.88
C SER A 241 13.09 -6.41 -20.31
N PRO A 242 12.83 -6.45 -18.98
CA PRO A 242 11.64 -7.11 -18.44
C PRO A 242 10.30 -6.52 -18.90
N LEU A 243 10.29 -5.30 -19.43
CA LEU A 243 9.06 -4.61 -19.85
C LEU A 243 8.62 -4.97 -21.27
N ILE A 244 9.42 -5.72 -22.02
CA ILE A 244 9.22 -5.97 -23.46
C ILE A 244 7.85 -6.59 -23.83
N ASN A 245 7.22 -7.31 -22.89
CA ASN A 245 5.94 -7.99 -23.08
C ASN A 245 4.76 -7.27 -22.39
N LEU A 246 4.95 -6.06 -21.85
CA LEU A 246 3.87 -5.26 -21.30
C LEU A 246 3.18 -4.49 -22.43
N GLU A 247 2.37 -5.21 -23.21
CA GLU A 247 1.75 -4.70 -24.44
C GLU A 247 0.66 -3.65 -24.17
N ASP A 248 -0.01 -3.73 -23.02
CA ASP A 248 -1.07 -2.79 -22.61
C ASP A 248 -0.53 -1.56 -21.85
N LEU A 249 0.79 -1.40 -21.72
CA LEU A 249 1.39 -0.31 -20.94
C LEU A 249 1.32 1.01 -21.71
N GLU A 250 0.46 1.92 -21.25
CA GLU A 250 0.14 3.20 -21.89
C GLU A 250 0.89 4.38 -21.24
N GLU A 251 1.13 4.32 -19.92
CA GLU A 251 1.80 5.38 -19.17
C GLU A 251 3.09 4.88 -18.51
N LEU A 252 4.21 5.56 -18.77
CA LEU A 252 5.52 5.10 -18.31
C LEU A 252 6.47 6.22 -17.88
N TYR A 253 6.82 6.25 -16.60
CA TYR A 253 7.71 7.27 -16.03
C TYR A 253 8.94 6.62 -15.37
N PHE A 254 10.12 6.92 -15.89
CA PHE A 254 11.40 6.34 -15.47
C PHE A 254 12.50 7.39 -15.32
N ASP A 255 12.16 8.68 -15.25
CA ASP A 255 13.17 9.72 -15.09
C ASP A 255 14.03 9.52 -13.83
N LYS A 256 15.27 10.02 -13.86
CA LYS A 256 16.21 9.89 -12.73
C LYS A 256 16.52 8.42 -12.35
N ASN A 257 16.73 7.58 -13.36
CA ASN A 257 17.32 6.24 -13.25
C ASN A 257 18.71 6.22 -13.92
N PHE A 258 19.18 5.03 -14.32
CA PHE A 258 20.47 4.81 -14.99
C PHE A 258 20.32 4.06 -16.31
N ILE A 259 19.19 4.26 -17.00
CA ILE A 259 18.85 3.53 -18.22
C ILE A 259 19.63 4.13 -19.40
N SER A 260 20.29 3.27 -20.18
CA SER A 260 21.00 3.67 -21.40
C SER A 260 20.53 2.96 -22.66
N ASP A 261 19.88 1.80 -22.51
CA ASP A 261 19.27 1.04 -23.61
C ASP A 261 17.74 1.06 -23.50
N PHE A 262 17.09 1.64 -24.51
CA PHE A 262 15.64 1.74 -24.61
C PHE A 262 15.03 0.78 -25.64
N SER A 263 15.81 -0.17 -26.17
CA SER A 263 15.38 -1.10 -27.22
C SER A 263 14.18 -1.99 -26.82
N ALA A 264 13.95 -2.17 -25.53
CA ALA A 264 12.78 -2.90 -25.01
C ALA A 264 11.46 -2.13 -25.17
N LEU A 265 11.50 -0.81 -25.41
CA LEU A 265 10.31 0.03 -25.48
C LEU A 265 9.90 0.29 -26.93
N LYS A 266 8.60 0.16 -27.20
CA LYS A 266 7.99 0.62 -28.45
C LYS A 266 7.33 1.96 -28.17
N THR A 267 8.04 3.07 -28.42
CA THR A 267 7.58 4.42 -28.01
C THR A 267 6.20 4.80 -28.53
N GLU A 268 5.75 4.20 -29.63
CA GLU A 268 4.42 4.42 -30.23
C GLU A 268 3.27 3.89 -29.36
N GLN A 269 3.54 3.04 -28.35
CA GLN A 269 2.51 2.46 -27.48
C GLN A 269 2.10 3.38 -26.31
N PHE A 270 2.86 4.45 -26.01
CA PHE A 270 2.63 5.29 -24.83
C PHE A 270 1.80 6.54 -25.13
N THR A 271 0.82 6.81 -24.27
CA THR A 271 0.02 8.05 -24.29
C THR A 271 0.64 9.17 -23.45
N ASP A 272 1.39 8.83 -22.41
CA ASP A 272 2.18 9.75 -21.60
C ASP A 272 3.44 9.06 -21.06
N TYR A 273 4.58 9.76 -21.07
CA TYR A 273 5.85 9.18 -20.62
C TYR A 273 6.92 10.24 -20.30
N ASP A 274 7.81 9.91 -19.37
CA ASP A 274 9.03 10.68 -19.10
C ASP A 274 10.24 9.73 -18.93
N PHE A 275 11.18 9.83 -19.88
CA PHE A 275 12.45 9.06 -19.90
C PHE A 275 13.67 9.94 -19.62
N SER A 276 13.47 11.19 -19.23
CA SER A 276 14.53 12.19 -19.09
C SER A 276 15.42 11.93 -17.87
N GLN A 277 16.44 12.78 -17.69
CA GLN A 277 17.28 12.80 -16.47
C GLN A 277 17.97 11.48 -16.10
N GLN A 278 18.32 10.64 -17.07
CA GLN A 278 19.10 9.43 -16.81
C GLN A 278 20.52 9.80 -16.38
N SER A 279 20.96 9.22 -15.26
CA SER A 279 22.33 9.31 -14.78
C SER A 279 23.20 8.27 -15.46
N VAL A 280 24.49 8.56 -15.61
CA VAL A 280 25.45 7.58 -16.14
C VAL A 280 25.71 6.51 -15.07
N PRO A 281 25.45 5.22 -15.33
CA PRO A 281 25.75 4.18 -14.35
C PRO A 281 27.26 4.03 -14.13
N THR A 282 27.63 3.72 -12.89
CA THR A 282 29.00 3.31 -12.58
C THR A 282 29.29 1.91 -13.13
N GLU A 283 30.56 1.60 -13.38
CA GLU A 283 30.99 0.25 -13.82
C GLU A 283 30.46 -0.86 -12.90
N GLN A 284 30.45 -0.63 -11.58
CA GLN A 284 29.95 -1.59 -10.60
C GLN A 284 28.44 -1.84 -10.74
N GLN A 285 27.65 -0.80 -11.02
CA GLN A 285 26.21 -0.95 -11.24
C GLN A 285 25.91 -1.68 -12.55
N VAL A 286 26.67 -1.41 -13.62
CA VAL A 286 26.54 -2.16 -14.90
C VAL A 286 26.86 -3.64 -14.70
N ILE A 287 27.98 -3.96 -14.02
CA ILE A 287 28.34 -5.36 -13.70
C ILE A 287 27.23 -6.02 -12.88
N LEU A 288 26.64 -5.32 -11.90
CA LEU A 288 25.55 -5.84 -11.09
C LEU A 288 24.30 -6.12 -11.92
N SER A 289 23.87 -5.17 -12.76
CA SER A 289 22.70 -5.31 -13.64
C SER A 289 22.86 -6.48 -14.62
N ASN A 290 24.04 -6.63 -15.24
CA ASN A 290 24.32 -7.76 -16.13
C ASN A 290 24.23 -9.11 -15.40
N ARG A 291 24.73 -9.17 -14.16
CA ARG A 291 24.65 -10.39 -13.32
C ARG A 291 23.21 -10.75 -12.93
N ILE A 292 22.40 -9.76 -12.58
CA ILE A 292 20.97 -9.94 -12.28
C ILE A 292 20.27 -10.52 -13.53
N SER A 293 20.50 -9.92 -14.69
CA SER A 293 19.93 -10.38 -15.97
C SER A 293 20.30 -11.84 -16.29
N GLN A 294 21.57 -12.22 -16.07
CA GLN A 294 22.02 -13.61 -16.25
C GLN A 294 21.34 -14.59 -15.27
N ILE A 295 21.12 -14.19 -14.01
CA ILE A 295 20.40 -15.01 -13.03
C ILE A 295 18.99 -15.30 -13.54
N HIS A 296 18.25 -14.28 -14.00
CA HIS A 296 16.89 -14.49 -14.50
C HIS A 296 16.84 -15.36 -15.75
N LEU A 297 17.81 -15.23 -16.66
CA LEU A 297 17.92 -16.12 -17.82
C LEU A 297 18.15 -17.59 -17.40
N ILE A 298 18.94 -17.83 -16.34
CA ILE A 298 19.13 -19.16 -15.78
C ILE A 298 17.84 -19.65 -15.12
N GLU A 299 17.19 -18.82 -14.30
CA GLU A 299 15.91 -19.14 -13.65
C GLU A 299 14.84 -19.54 -14.67
N GLU A 300 14.72 -18.79 -15.77
CA GLU A 300 13.79 -19.07 -16.87
C GLU A 300 14.11 -20.42 -17.53
N LYS A 301 15.38 -20.68 -17.89
CA LYS A 301 15.80 -21.97 -18.47
C LYS A 301 15.52 -23.13 -17.52
N VAL A 302 15.82 -22.96 -16.22
CA VAL A 302 15.58 -23.99 -15.20
C VAL A 302 14.09 -24.27 -15.05
N SER A 303 13.24 -23.25 -15.06
CA SER A 303 11.79 -23.40 -14.93
C SER A 303 11.19 -24.31 -16.02
N LYS A 304 11.78 -24.29 -17.22
CA LYS A 304 11.40 -25.07 -18.40
C LYS A 304 11.93 -26.52 -18.41
N LEU A 305 12.80 -26.89 -17.46
CA LEU A 305 13.34 -28.25 -17.38
C LEU A 305 12.25 -29.27 -17.02
N SER A 306 12.19 -30.37 -17.78
CA SER A 306 11.28 -31.49 -17.49
C SER A 306 11.58 -32.14 -16.12
N ASN A 307 12.86 -32.12 -15.70
CA ASN A 307 13.31 -32.76 -14.46
C ASN A 307 12.89 -31.97 -13.21
N LYS A 308 11.79 -32.39 -12.58
CA LYS A 308 11.25 -31.81 -11.33
C LYS A 308 12.26 -31.82 -10.17
N ARG A 309 13.17 -32.79 -10.10
CA ARG A 309 14.18 -32.87 -9.03
C ARG A 309 15.22 -31.77 -9.16
N ILE A 310 15.63 -31.45 -10.39
CA ILE A 310 16.56 -30.35 -10.68
C ILE A 310 15.88 -29.02 -10.38
N ARG A 311 14.64 -28.81 -10.86
CA ARG A 311 13.84 -27.61 -10.52
C ARG A 311 13.78 -27.40 -9.01
N ASN A 312 13.38 -28.43 -8.25
CA ASN A 312 13.29 -28.34 -6.79
C ASN A 312 14.64 -28.08 -6.10
N LYS A 313 15.75 -28.60 -6.63
CA LYS A 313 17.09 -28.37 -6.07
C LYS A 313 17.55 -26.93 -6.32
N PHE A 314 17.27 -26.40 -7.51
CA PHE A 314 17.56 -25.01 -7.86
C PHE A 314 16.70 -24.04 -7.03
N THR A 315 15.38 -24.26 -6.94
CA THR A 315 14.49 -23.46 -6.08
C THR A 315 14.91 -23.47 -4.61
N LYS A 316 15.46 -24.59 -4.11
CA LYS A 316 16.00 -24.67 -2.73
C LYS A 316 17.34 -23.94 -2.55
N LEU A 317 18.14 -23.78 -3.60
CA LEU A 317 19.34 -22.94 -3.59
C LEU A 317 18.99 -21.44 -3.59
N GLN A 318 17.78 -21.10 -4.03
CA GLN A 318 17.25 -19.74 -4.17
C GLN A 318 16.73 -19.14 -2.84
N ILE A 319 17.31 -19.53 -1.70
CA ILE A 319 16.96 -18.94 -0.39
C ILE A 319 18.10 -18.00 0.03
N GLU A 320 17.74 -16.73 0.19
CA GLU A 320 18.55 -15.53 0.57
C GLU A 320 19.06 -14.64 -0.58
N THR A 321 18.15 -14.14 -1.42
CA THR A 321 18.35 -12.94 -2.27
C THR A 321 18.14 -11.64 -1.49
N ASN A 322 18.66 -11.55 -0.27
CA ASN A 322 18.71 -10.26 0.43
C ASN A 322 19.87 -9.43 -0.14
N MET A 323 19.70 -8.12 -0.38
CA MET A 323 20.74 -7.23 -0.94
C MET A 323 22.07 -7.25 -0.14
N LYS A 324 21.99 -7.46 1.19
CA LYS A 324 23.17 -7.68 2.07
C LYS A 324 24.02 -8.88 1.65
N THR A 325 23.41 -9.88 1.02
CA THR A 325 24.09 -11.08 0.58
C THR A 325 24.73 -10.91 -0.79
N ILE A 326 24.17 -10.16 -1.75
CA ILE A 326 24.75 -10.03 -3.10
C ILE A 326 26.16 -9.41 -3.09
N HIS A 327 26.40 -8.39 -2.23
CA HIS A 327 27.74 -7.80 -2.08
C HIS A 327 28.73 -8.73 -1.33
N SER A 328 28.26 -9.55 -0.39
CA SER A 328 29.11 -10.52 0.35
C SER A 328 29.27 -11.88 -0.34
N LYS A 329 28.42 -12.20 -1.32
CA LYS A 329 28.34 -13.47 -2.05
C LYS A 329 28.91 -13.40 -3.47
N GLN A 330 29.94 -12.58 -3.72
CA GLN A 330 30.74 -12.67 -4.96
C GLN A 330 31.19 -14.12 -5.28
N LYS A 331 31.49 -14.92 -4.24
CA LYS A 331 31.83 -16.35 -4.37
C LYS A 331 30.64 -17.27 -4.67
N HIS A 332 29.44 -16.88 -4.26
CA HIS A 332 28.21 -17.64 -4.48
C HIS A 332 27.69 -17.45 -5.91
N PHE A 333 27.97 -16.29 -6.53
CA PHE A 333 27.68 -16.04 -7.94
C PHE A 333 28.50 -16.98 -8.85
N VAL A 334 29.83 -17.05 -8.64
CA VAL A 334 30.69 -18.02 -9.32
C VAL A 334 30.19 -19.44 -9.09
N PHE A 335 29.69 -19.76 -7.89
CA PHE A 335 29.14 -21.10 -7.60
C PHE A 335 27.84 -21.39 -8.36
N ILE A 336 26.89 -20.45 -8.44
CA ILE A 336 25.63 -20.62 -9.18
C ILE A 336 25.90 -20.69 -10.69
N GLU A 337 26.75 -19.80 -11.20
CA GLU A 337 27.17 -19.77 -12.60
C GLU A 337 27.95 -21.04 -12.98
N THR A 338 28.90 -21.47 -12.13
CA THR A 338 29.64 -22.73 -12.32
C THR A 338 28.70 -23.93 -12.23
N ALA A 339 27.78 -23.97 -11.27
CA ALA A 339 26.80 -25.04 -11.17
C ALA A 339 25.88 -25.07 -12.39
N ALA A 340 25.32 -23.93 -12.81
CA ALA A 340 24.48 -23.80 -13.99
C ALA A 340 25.25 -24.23 -15.26
N ASN A 341 26.49 -23.77 -15.44
CA ASN A 341 27.34 -24.15 -16.57
C ASN A 341 27.72 -25.64 -16.56
N MET A 342 28.06 -26.21 -15.40
CA MET A 342 28.30 -27.65 -15.25
C MET A 342 27.05 -28.48 -15.56
N PHE A 343 25.84 -28.01 -15.20
CA PHE A 343 24.60 -28.72 -15.50
C PHE A 343 24.12 -28.56 -16.94
N MET A 344 24.34 -27.40 -17.56
CA MET A 344 24.02 -27.15 -18.97
C MET A 344 24.92 -27.96 -19.90
N THR A 345 26.20 -28.09 -19.55
CA THR A 345 27.16 -28.97 -20.25
C THR A 345 26.84 -30.46 -20.11
N GLU A 346 26.36 -30.92 -18.95
CA GLU A 346 25.90 -32.31 -18.79
C GLU A 346 24.62 -32.64 -19.60
N ASN A 347 23.84 -31.63 -20.00
CA ASN A 347 22.55 -31.82 -20.69
C ASN A 347 22.50 -31.24 -22.13
N ASN A 348 23.65 -30.92 -22.75
CA ASN A 348 23.74 -30.40 -24.13
C ASN A 348 22.96 -29.09 -24.39
N PHE A 349 22.75 -28.26 -23.37
CA PHE A 349 22.27 -26.89 -23.57
C PHE A 349 23.49 -25.96 -23.62
N GLY A 350 23.64 -25.18 -24.69
CA GLY A 350 24.87 -24.40 -24.97
C GLY A 350 25.36 -23.49 -23.81
N PHE A 351 26.67 -23.24 -23.82
CA PHE A 351 27.40 -22.46 -22.81
C PHE A 351 26.89 -21.02 -22.67
N PHE A 352 26.99 -20.47 -21.45
CA PHE A 352 27.02 -19.03 -21.23
C PHE A 352 28.47 -18.55 -21.45
N VAL A 353 28.68 -17.60 -22.37
CA VAL A 353 29.98 -16.93 -22.61
C VAL A 353 29.89 -15.51 -22.08
#